data_AF-A0AA38LK12-F1
#
_entry.id   AF-A0AA38LK12-F1
#
_cell.length_a   1.000
_cell.length_b   1.000
_cell.length_c   1.000
_cell.angle_alpha   90.00
_cell.angle_beta   90.00
_cell.angle_gamma   90.00
#
_symmetry.space_group_name_H-M   'P 1'
#
loop_
_entity.id
_entity.type
_entity.pdbx_description
1 polymer ?
#
loop_
_entity_poly.entity_id
_entity_poly.type
_entity_poly.pdbx_seq_one_letter_code
_entity_poly.pdbx_strand_id
1 'polypeptide(L)' 'MVPCVGDITGHKLGIQPEVAEKLSEEIDIVFNCAGNTIFDERYDVALEINTKGTRRLLEFAKGCKRLQLFLQIST' A
#
# COMPACT_ATOMS: atom_id res chain seq x y z
N MET A 1 -6.25 -16.74 3.15
CA MET A 1 -5.50 -15.58 2.66
C MET A 1 -4.91 -15.96 1.31
N VAL A 2 -5.15 -15.17 0.26
CA VAL A 2 -4.54 -15.37 -1.06
C VAL A 2 -3.41 -14.35 -1.19
N PRO A 3 -2.15 -14.77 -1.36
CA PRO A 3 -1.05 -13.82 -1.51
C PRO A 3 -1.18 -13.06 -2.84
N CYS A 4 -0.86 -11.77 -2.81
CA CYS A 4 -0.75 -10.93 -3.99
C CYS A 4 0.68 -10.43 -4.09
N VAL A 5 1.33 -10.66 -5.22
CA VAL A 5 2.67 -10.10 -5.49
C VAL A 5 2.54 -8.59 -5.68
N GLY A 6 3.41 -7.83 -5.02
CA GLY A 6 3.44 -6.37 -5.10
C GLY A 6 4.61 -5.78 -4.30
N ASP A 7 4.87 -4.49 -4.51
CA ASP A 7 5.85 -3.66 -3.83
C ASP A 7 5.27 -2.26 -3.63
N ILE A 8 5.25 -1.76 -2.40
CA ILE A 8 4.65 -0.47 -2.07
C ILE A 8 5.38 0.73 -2.72
N THR A 9 6.64 0.55 -3.11
CA THR A 9 7.42 1.55 -3.86
C THR A 9 7.08 1.53 -5.36
N GLY A 10 6.51 0.43 -5.84
CA GLY A 10 6.11 0.23 -7.23
C GLY A 10 4.93 1.09 -7.67
N HIS A 11 4.91 1.44 -8.96
CA HIS A 11 3.72 2.04 -9.57
C HIS A 11 2.52 1.09 -9.43
N LYS A 12 1.36 1.62 -9.03
CA LYS A 12 0.17 0.81 -8.67
C LYS A 12 0.50 -0.34 -7.69
N LEU A 13 1.35 -0.07 -6.70
CA LEU A 13 1.79 -1.03 -5.68
C LEU A 13 2.54 -2.25 -6.25
N GLY A 14 3.05 -2.16 -7.48
CA GLY A 14 3.70 -3.29 -8.16
C GLY A 14 2.75 -4.47 -8.43
N ILE A 15 1.44 -4.26 -8.28
CA ILE A 15 0.41 -5.29 -8.50
C ILE A 15 0.07 -5.30 -10.00
N GLN A 16 -0.14 -6.50 -10.55
CA GLN A 16 -0.61 -6.63 -11.93
C GLN A 16 -1.96 -5.91 -12.12
N PRO A 17 -2.15 -5.17 -13.22
CA PRO A 17 -3.35 -4.34 -13.43
C PRO A 17 -4.67 -5.10 -13.25
N GLU A 18 -4.75 -6.32 -13.77
CA GLU A 18 -5.95 -7.17 -13.73
C GLU A 18 -6.27 -7.63 -12.30
N VAL A 19 -5.24 -7.82 -11.47
CA VAL A 19 -5.39 -8.17 -10.06
C VAL A 19 -5.78 -6.93 -9.25
N ALA A 20 -5.13 -5.79 -9.51
CA ALA A 20 -5.44 -4.53 -8.85
C ALA A 20 -6.89 -4.08 -9.09
N GLU A 21 -7.41 -4.27 -10.31
CA GLU A 21 -8.80 -3.98 -10.64
C GLU A 21 -9.76 -4.84 -9.82
N LYS A 22 -9.58 -6.17 -9.79
CA LYS A 22 -10.40 -7.08 -8.97
C LYS A 22 -10.37 -6.70 -7.48
N LEU A 23 -9.17 -6.44 -6.95
CA LEU A 23 -9.00 -6.03 -5.56
C LEU A 23 -9.75 -4.72 -5.26
N SER A 24 -9.77 -3.77 -6.19
CA SER A 24 -10.51 -2.51 -6.03
C SER A 24 -12.03 -2.71 -5.93
N GLU A 25 -12.58 -3.82 -6.42
CA GLU A 25 -14.01 -4.13 -6.32
C GLU A 25 -14.36 -4.89 -5.04
N GLU A 26 -13.39 -5.58 -4.44
CA GLU A 26 -13.61 -6.54 -3.36
C GLU A 26 -13.18 -6.06 -1.97
N ILE A 27 -12.23 -5.10 -1.89
CA ILE A 27 -11.66 -4.65 -0.62
C ILE A 27 -12.62 -3.72 0.14
N ASP A 28 -12.97 -4.11 1.37
CA ASP A 28 -13.67 -3.25 2.33
C ASP A 28 -12.71 -2.59 3.34
N ILE A 29 -11.62 -3.26 3.72
CA ILE A 29 -10.71 -2.80 4.77
C ILE A 29 -9.26 -2.93 4.30
N VAL A 30 -8.48 -1.86 4.48
CA VAL A 30 -7.04 -1.85 4.24
C VAL A 30 -6.30 -1.66 5.56
N PHE A 31 -5.39 -2.57 5.86
CA PHE A 31 -4.42 -2.45 6.95
C PHE A 31 -3.05 -2.14 6.34
N ASN A 32 -2.55 -0.91 6.52
CA ASN A 32 -1.18 -0.58 6.13
C ASN A 32 -0.22 -0.81 7.28
N CYS A 33 0.44 -1.97 7.25
CA CYS A 33 1.53 -2.33 8.15
C CYS A 33 2.90 -2.26 7.46
N ALA A 34 2.95 -1.89 6.18
CA ALA A 34 4.19 -1.83 5.42
C ALA A 34 4.98 -0.58 5.80
N GLY A 35 6.25 -0.78 6.13
CA GLY A 35 7.18 0.28 6.47
C GLY A 35 8.59 -0.28 6.63
N ASN A 36 9.57 0.59 6.44
CA ASN A 36 10.96 0.35 6.79
C ASN A 36 11.22 0.90 8.20
N THR A 37 11.70 0.04 9.10
CA THR A 37 11.99 0.35 10.50
C THR A 37 13.50 0.41 10.80
N ILE A 38 14.34 0.40 9.76
CA ILE A 38 15.79 0.56 9.89
C ILE A 38 16.08 2.00 10.36
N PHE A 39 16.68 2.14 11.54
CA PHE A 39 16.88 3.43 12.21
C PHE A 39 17.91 4.33 11.52
N ASP A 40 18.92 3.74 10.89
CA ASP A 40 20.02 4.41 10.20
C ASP A 40 19.91 4.31 8.67
N GLU A 41 18.69 4.07 8.17
CA GLU A 41 18.42 4.05 6.73
C GLU A 41 18.68 5.42 6.10
N ARG A 42 19.11 5.40 4.84
CA ARG A 42 19.18 6.64 4.08
C ARG A 42 17.80 7.29 3.99
N TYR A 43 17.75 8.59 4.26
CA TYR A 43 16.50 9.34 4.31
C TYR A 43 15.65 9.20 3.03
N ASP A 44 16.28 9.18 1.85
CA ASP A 44 15.57 9.03 0.58
C ASP A 44 14.87 7.67 0.44
N VAL A 45 15.51 6.59 0.93
CA VAL A 45 14.92 5.24 0.96
C VAL A 45 13.77 5.18 1.98
N ALA A 46 13.98 5.70 3.19
CA ALA A 46 12.94 5.75 4.21
C ALA A 46 11.72 6.57 3.74
N LEU A 47 11.95 7.71 3.09
CA LEU A 47 10.90 8.56 2.52
C LEU A 47 10.15 7.86 1.38
N GLU A 48 10.86 7.11 0.53
CA GLU A 48 10.27 6.37 -0.58
C GLU A 48 9.31 5.28 -0.11
N ILE A 49 9.68 4.56 0.94
CA ILE A 49 8.88 3.45 1.49
C ILE A 49 7.78 3.98 2.41
N ASN A 50 8.13 4.70 3.48
CA ASN A 50 7.21 5.01 4.58
C ASN A 50 6.23 6.12 4.22
N THR A 51 6.66 7.10 3.42
CA THR A 51 5.83 8.25 3.07
C THR A 51 5.21 8.08 1.69
N LYS A 52 6.01 7.90 0.64
CA LYS A 52 5.47 7.78 -0.71
C LYS A 52 4.76 6.45 -0.93
N GLY A 53 5.27 5.36 -0.37
CA GLY A 53 4.60 4.06 -0.39
C GLY A 53 3.21 4.11 0.25
N THR A 54 3.11 4.64 1.48
CA THR A 54 1.82 4.87 2.15
C THR A 54 0.89 5.73 1.30
N ARG A 55 1.40 6.80 0.67
CA ARG A 55 0.61 7.63 -0.25
C ARG A 55 0.05 6.81 -1.42
N ARG A 56 0.86 5.98 -2.09
CA ARG A 56 0.40 5.14 -3.20
C ARG A 56 -0.68 4.15 -2.77
N LEU A 57 -0.52 3.55 -1.59
CA LEU A 57 -1.52 2.64 -1.04
C LEU A 57 -2.82 3.36 -0.70
N LEU A 58 -2.74 4.57 -0.17
CA LEU A 58 -3.91 5.41 0.07
C LEU A 58 -4.61 5.83 -1.24
N GLU A 59 -3.86 6.14 -2.30
CA GLU A 59 -4.40 6.43 -3.63
C GLU A 59 -5.12 5.21 -4.22
N PHE A 60 -4.55 4.01 -4.09
CA PHE A 60 -5.21 2.77 -4.48
C PHE A 60 -6.49 2.51 -3.65
N ALA A 61 -6.41 2.68 -2.33
CA ALA A 61 -7.54 2.48 -1.44
C ALA A 61 -8.70 3.43 -1.77
N LYS A 62 -8.42 4.70 -2.11
CA LYS A 62 -9.44 5.65 -2.58
C LYS A 62 -10.15 5.22 -3.87
N GLY A 63 -9.51 4.38 -4.69
CA GLY A 63 -10.11 3.78 -5.87
C GLY A 63 -10.95 2.53 -5.57
N CYS A 64 -10.94 2.01 -4.34
CA CYS A 64 -11.70 0.82 -3.98
C CYS A 64 -13.19 1.15 -3.79
N LYS A 65 -14.06 0.44 -4.50
CA LYS A 65 -15.51 0.71 -4.58
C LYS A 65 -16.25 0.53 -3.26
N ARG A 66 -15.71 -0.31 -2.37
CA ARG A 66 -16.36 -0.68 -1.10
C ARG A 66 -15.55 -0.29 0.13
N LEU A 67 -14.54 0.56 0.01
CA LEU A 67 -13.67 0.90 1.13
C LEU A 67 -14.49 1.49 2.30
N GLN A 68 -14.44 0.81 3.44
CA GLN A 68 -15.04 1.21 4.71
C GLN A 68 -14.00 1.77 5.69
N LEU A 69 -12.79 1.19 5.70
CA LEU A 69 -11.75 1.56 6.65
C LEU A 69 -10.35 1.44 6.05
N PHE A 70 -9.54 2.48 6.25
CA PHE A 70 -8.09 2.44 6.05
C PHE A 70 -7.42 2.65 7.40
N LEU A 71 -6.68 1.64 7.88
CA LEU A 71 -5.94 1.70 9.13
C LEU A 71 -4.44 1.79 8.84
N GLN A 72 -3.82 2.91 9.22
CA GLN A 72 -2.37 3.09 9.20
C GLN A 72 -1.77 2.68 10.54
N ILE A 73 -0.77 1.80 10.52
CA ILE A 73 0.09 1.58 11.68
C ILE A 73 1.27 2.55 11.61
N SER A 74 1.49 3.34 12.66
CA SER A 74 2.58 4.32 12.78
C SER A 74 3.48 4.01 13.99
N THR A 75 4.59 4.73 14.11
CA THR A 75 5.49 4.79 15.28
C THR A 75 5.89 6.23 15.54
#